data_AF-A0A919KHY0-F1
#
_entry.id   AF-A0A919KHY0-F1
#
_cell.length_a   1.000
_cell.length_b   1.000
_cell.length_c   1.000
_cell.angle_alpha   90.00
_cell.angle_beta   90.00
_cell.angle_gamma   90.00
#
_symmetry.space_group_name_H-M   'P 1'
#
loop_
_entity.id
_entity.type
_entity.pdbx_description
1 polymer ?
#
loop_
_entity_poly.entity_id
_entity_poly.type
_entity_poly.pdbx_seq_one_letter_code
_entity_poly.pdbx_strand_id
1 'polypeptide(L)'
;MHVETDRFTVTVLEHAYSESSGLSKRPPTWLGVQRAAITCRSCGAAWEHDGDATMAGALGHIEVECVSCDAAEMIPAARFRA
;
A
#
# COMPACT_ATOMS: atom_id res chain seq x y z
N MET A 1 -9.49 2.42 -3.03
CA MET A 1 -9.57 1.59 -1.81
C MET A 1 -8.98 2.37 -0.65
N HIS A 2 -9.58 2.27 0.53
CA HIS A 2 -9.25 3.12 1.67
C HIS A 2 -9.06 2.26 2.92
N VAL A 3 -7.92 2.40 3.59
CA VAL A 3 -7.55 1.65 4.79
C VAL A 3 -7.30 2.64 5.91
N GLU A 4 -8.04 2.51 6.99
CA GLU A 4 -7.80 3.25 8.23
C GLU A 4 -7.20 2.33 9.28
N THR A 5 -6.20 2.86 9.97
CA THR A 5 -5.47 2.20 11.04
C THR A 5 -5.41 3.12 12.26
N ASP A 6 -4.76 2.65 13.32
CA ASP A 6 -4.63 3.44 14.55
C ASP A 6 -3.77 4.68 14.30
N ARG A 7 -2.71 4.58 13.48
CA ARG A 7 -1.77 5.69 13.24
C ARG A 7 -1.89 6.33 11.87
N PHE A 8 -2.47 5.65 10.89
CA PHE A 8 -2.50 6.10 9.49
C PHE A 8 -3.84 5.94 8.80
N THR A 9 -4.11 6.85 7.88
CA THR A 9 -5.13 6.72 6.85
C THR A 9 -4.42 6.53 5.52
N VAL A 10 -4.70 5.45 4.81
CA VAL A 10 -4.06 5.11 3.52
C VAL A 10 -5.11 4.99 2.43
N THR A 11 -4.99 5.80 1.40
CA THR A 11 -5.85 5.77 0.22
C THR A 11 -5.05 5.27 -0.97
N VAL A 12 -5.41 4.10 -1.49
CA VAL A 12 -4.77 3.54 -2.67
C VAL A 12 -5.22 4.30 -3.91
N LEU A 13 -4.24 4.86 -4.61
CA LEU A 13 -4.40 5.62 -5.86
C LEU A 13 -4.19 4.69 -7.06
N GLU A 14 -3.19 3.80 -7.01
CA GLU A 14 -2.85 2.90 -8.09
C GLU A 14 -2.49 1.50 -7.56
N HIS A 15 -3.05 0.48 -8.20
CA HIS A 15 -2.77 -0.92 -7.89
C HIS A 15 -1.70 -1.47 -8.82
N ALA A 16 -0.89 -2.40 -8.31
CA ALA A 16 0.07 -3.12 -9.10
C ALA A 16 -0.45 -4.51 -9.48
N TYR A 17 -0.30 -4.85 -10.77
CA TYR A 17 -0.67 -6.14 -11.32
C TYR A 17 0.52 -6.74 -12.08
N SER A 18 0.72 -8.05 -11.98
CA SER A 18 1.61 -8.76 -12.89
C SER A 18 0.79 -9.24 -14.07
N GLU A 19 1.15 -8.79 -15.26
CA GLU A 19 0.70 -9.43 -16.49
C GLU A 19 1.35 -10.81 -16.60
N SER A 20 0.54 -11.84 -16.87
CA SER A 20 1.10 -13.14 -17.23
C SER A 20 1.69 -13.01 -18.64
N SER A 21 3.02 -13.01 -18.74
CA SER A 21 3.74 -12.93 -20.00
C SER A 21 3.42 -14.16 -20.87
N GLY A 22 2.47 -14.00 -21.79
CA GLY A 22 2.52 -14.62 -23.12
C GLY A 22 1.78 -15.92 -23.39
N LEU A 23 1.28 -16.71 -22.42
CA LEU A 23 0.73 -18.04 -22.77
C LEU A 23 -0.53 -18.53 -22.03
N SER A 24 -1.27 -17.68 -21.31
CA SER A 24 -2.50 -18.18 -20.67
C SER A 24 -3.58 -17.12 -20.55
N LYS A 25 -4.83 -17.53 -20.83
CA LYS A 25 -6.09 -16.83 -20.51
C LYS A 25 -6.30 -16.64 -18.99
N ARG A 26 -5.23 -16.42 -18.23
CA ARG A 26 -5.31 -16.20 -16.79
C ARG A 26 -5.54 -14.72 -16.52
N PRO A 27 -6.44 -14.38 -15.59
CA PRO A 27 -6.60 -13.00 -15.18
C PRO A 27 -5.28 -12.48 -14.59
N PRO A 28 -4.99 -11.17 -14.74
CA PRO A 28 -3.82 -10.55 -14.12
C PRO A 28 -3.82 -10.81 -12.62
N THR A 29 -2.65 -11.10 -12.06
CA THR A 29 -2.52 -11.35 -10.63
C THR A 29 -2.24 -10.03 -9.92
N TRP A 30 -3.06 -9.70 -8.93
CA TRP A 30 -2.81 -8.55 -8.06
C TRP A 30 -1.51 -8.77 -7.28
N LEU A 31 -0.58 -7.82 -7.38
CA LEU A 31 0.68 -7.86 -6.68
C LEU A 31 0.67 -6.96 -5.45
N GLY A 32 0.03 -5.79 -5.52
CA GLY A 32 0.10 -4.83 -4.43
C GLY A 32 -0.47 -3.46 -4.74
N VAL A 33 0.05 -2.48 -4.01
CA VAL A 33 -0.22 -1.04 -4.19
C VAL A 33 1.02 -0.41 -4.80
N GLN A 34 0.84 0.31 -5.91
CA GLN A 34 1.91 1.03 -6.59
C GLN A 34 1.99 2.47 -6.08
N ARG A 35 0.83 3.11 -5.91
CA ARG A 35 0.74 4.48 -5.39
C ARG A 35 -0.34 4.61 -4.33
N ALA A 36 -0.04 5.32 -3.26
CA ALA A 36 -1.01 5.63 -2.21
C ALA A 36 -0.80 7.03 -1.62
N ALA A 37 -1.90 7.69 -1.27
CA ALA A 37 -1.89 8.86 -0.40
C ALA A 37 -1.97 8.37 1.06
N ILE A 38 -1.08 8.86 1.91
CA ILE A 38 -0.96 8.48 3.32
C ILE A 38 -1.10 9.73 4.17
N THR A 39 -1.92 9.65 5.22
CA THR A 39 -2.07 10.69 6.23
C THR A 39 -1.77 10.10 7.60
N CYS A 40 -0.84 10.71 8.33
CA CYS A 40 -0.59 10.41 9.73
C CYS A 40 -1.70 11.00 10.60
N ARG A 41 -2.35 10.15 11.39
CA ARG A 41 -3.41 10.56 12.32
C ARG A 41 -2.87 11.25 13.57
N SER A 42 -1.60 11.02 13.91
CA SER A 42 -0.96 11.61 15.09
C SER A 42 -0.56 13.08 14.89
N CYS A 43 0.07 13.41 13.76
CA CYS A 43 0.56 14.77 13.48
C CYS A 43 -0.15 15.47 12.32
N GLY A 44 -1.02 14.78 11.58
CA GLY A 44 -1.73 15.34 10.43
C GLY A 44 -0.89 15.47 9.16
N ALA A 45 0.38 15.07 9.18
CA ALA A 45 1.22 15.07 7.99
C ALA A 45 0.62 14.16 6.91
N ALA A 46 0.63 14.62 5.66
CA ALA A 46 0.14 13.88 4.52
C ALA A 46 1.21 13.84 3.42
N TRP A 47 1.37 12.70 2.78
CA TRP A 47 2.32 12.48 1.70
C TRP A 47 1.81 11.42 0.73
N GLU A 48 2.40 11.39 -0.45
CA GLU A 48 2.22 10.29 -1.40
C GLU A 48 3.40 9.34 -1.28
N HIS A 49 3.09 8.05 -1.35
CA HIS A 49 4.09 7.01 -1.54
C HIS A 49 3.99 6.50 -2.98
N ASP A 50 5.11 6.59 -3.69
CA ASP A 50 5.33 5.99 -5.00
C ASP A 50 6.31 4.82 -4.81
N GLY A 51 5.79 3.59 -4.87
CA GLY A 51 6.57 2.38 -4.67
C GLY A 51 6.93 1.70 -6.00
N ASP A 52 8.07 1.02 -6.05
CA ASP A 52 8.38 0.06 -7.11
C ASP A 52 7.41 -1.13 -7.00
N ALA A 53 6.35 -1.09 -7.81
CA ALA A 53 5.34 -2.13 -8.11
C ALA A 53 4.76 -3.01 -6.97
N THR A 54 5.14 -2.87 -5.70
CA THR A 54 4.58 -3.66 -4.60
C THR A 54 4.96 -3.02 -3.26
N MET A 55 4.15 -2.07 -2.76
CA MET A 55 4.21 -1.73 -1.34
C MET A 55 3.94 -2.97 -0.46
N ALA A 56 3.05 -3.87 -0.91
CA ALA A 56 2.82 -5.15 -0.26
C ALA A 56 3.98 -6.11 -0.53
N GLY A 57 5.07 -5.98 0.22
CA GLY A 57 6.26 -6.83 0.07
C GLY A 57 5.97 -8.34 0.22
N ALA A 58 6.97 -9.18 -0.07
CA ALA A 58 6.88 -10.64 -0.04
C ALA A 58 6.40 -11.25 1.30
N LEU A 59 6.46 -10.47 2.38
CA LEU A 59 6.04 -10.86 3.74
C LEU A 59 4.56 -10.55 4.04
N GLY A 60 3.82 -9.93 3.10
CA GLY A 60 2.39 -9.68 3.26
C GLY A 60 2.04 -8.51 4.16
N HIS A 61 2.96 -7.56 4.36
CA HIS A 61 2.74 -6.32 5.13
C HIS A 61 3.36 -5.11 4.42
N ILE A 62 2.86 -3.92 4.74
CA ILE A 62 3.38 -2.61 4.36
C ILE A 62 3.84 -1.91 5.63
N GLU A 63 5.09 -1.45 5.65
CA GLU A 63 5.59 -0.58 6.71
C GLU A 63 5.34 0.88 6.32
N VAL A 64 4.73 1.65 7.22
CA VAL A 64 4.45 3.07 7.03
C VAL A 64 5.09 3.84 8.17
N GLU A 65 5.94 4.80 7.83
CA GLU A 65 6.63 5.67 8.78
C GLU A 65 6.34 7.14 8.52
N CYS A 66 6.09 7.90 9.57
CA CYS A 66 5.92 9.34 9.54
C CYS A 66 7.18 10.02 10.06
N VAL A 67 7.94 10.64 9.17
CA VAL A 67 9.16 11.41 9.50
C VAL A 67 8.90 12.64 10.38
N SER A 68 7.66 13.11 10.50
CA SER A 68 7.32 14.30 11.29
C SER A 68 7.11 14.01 12.78
N CYS A 69 6.77 12.78 13.14
CA CYS A 69 6.46 12.41 14.53
C CYS A 69 6.94 11.02 14.94
N ASP A 70 7.77 10.39 14.10
CA ASP A 70 8.32 9.05 14.26
C ASP A 70 7.27 7.95 14.52
N ALA A 71 6.01 8.22 14.15
CA ALA A 71 4.98 7.19 14.15
C ALA A 71 5.32 6.17 13.06
N ALA A 72 5.38 4.90 13.42
CA ALA A 72 5.51 3.78 12.49
C ALA A 72 4.40 2.74 12.72
N GLU A 73 3.94 2.07 11.67
CA GLU A 73 2.96 0.98 11.75
C GLU A 73 3.15 -0.05 10.63
N MET A 74 2.94 -1.32 10.97
CA MET A 74 2.92 -2.44 10.03
C MET A 74 1.48 -2.78 9.65
N ILE A 75 1.10 -2.52 8.40
CA ILE A 75 -0.26 -2.71 7.89
C ILE A 75 -0.31 -4.00 7.06
N PRO A 76 -1.16 -4.99 7.40
CA PRO A 76 -1.27 -6.21 6.61
C PRO A 76 -1.74 -5.94 5.19
N ALA A 77 -1.05 -6.52 4.19
CA ALA A 77 -1.37 -6.37 2.77
C ALA A 77 -2.80 -6.84 2.44
N ALA A 78 -3.36 -7.77 3.22
CA ALA A 78 -4.73 -8.24 3.08
C ALA A 78 -5.78 -7.13 3.27
N ARG A 79 -5.48 -6.06 4.03
CA ARG A 79 -6.38 -4.91 4.18
C ARG A 79 -6.52 -4.10 2.88
N PHE A 80 -5.61 -4.31 1.94
CA PHE A 80 -5.59 -3.71 0.62
C PHE A 80 -6.12 -4.64 -0.49
N ARG A 81 -6.85 -5.71 -0.15
CA ARG A 81 -7.45 -6.63 -1.13
C ARG A 81 -8.99 -6.69 -1.06
N ALA A 82 -9.59 -5.93 -0.15
CA ALA A 82 -11.04 -5.95 0.12
C ALA A 82 -11.84 -5.13 -0.89
#